data_AF-A0A2A4U2N1-F1
#
_entry.id   AF-A0A2A4U2N1-F1
#
_cell.length_a   1.000
_cell.length_b   1.000
_cell.length_c   1.000
_cell.angle_alpha   90.00
_cell.angle_beta   90.00
_cell.angle_gamma   90.00
#
_symmetry.space_group_name_H-M   'P 1'
#
loop_
_entity.id
_entity.type
_entity.pdbx_description
1 polymer ?
#
loop_
_entity_poly.entity_id
_entity_poly.type
_entity_poly.pdbx_seq_one_letter_code
_entity_poly.pdbx_strand_id
1 'polypeptide(L)'
;MKNLFVFAVIAWFWSAPVSAAEVIELTQTPCQFLEVEKDLGFKSTKKADCEQINANTATERLKQARVITVKPGDYIFRVSNKNVPYELGFWLRDVDYDWRNPIHKLTKTSVSGGGLTLGKSRDYAVTLKPGKYLYSCPLNTTPDYTLIVENP
;
A
#
# COMPACT_ATOMS: atom_id res chain seq x y z
N MET A 1 4.95 -71.95 -1.88
CA MET A 1 5.39 -70.83 -1.01
C MET A 1 5.60 -69.61 -1.90
N LYS A 2 4.61 -68.71 -2.00
CA LYS A 2 4.70 -67.45 -2.77
C LYS A 2 4.56 -66.31 -1.76
N ASN A 3 5.67 -65.66 -1.43
CA ASN A 3 5.68 -64.51 -0.54
C ASN A 3 5.28 -63.27 -1.36
N LEU A 4 4.12 -62.71 -1.01
CA LEU A 4 3.61 -61.46 -1.56
C LEU A 4 4.25 -60.31 -0.78
N PHE A 5 5.20 -59.60 -1.40
CA PHE A 5 5.75 -58.37 -0.83
C PHE A 5 4.80 -57.21 -1.12
N VAL A 6 4.13 -56.71 -0.08
CA VAL A 6 3.33 -55.49 -0.13
C VAL A 6 4.27 -54.31 0.14
N PHE A 7 4.53 -53.49 -0.89
CA PHE A 7 5.23 -52.22 -0.73
C PHE A 7 4.23 -51.16 -0.27
N ALA A 8 4.33 -50.74 0.99
CA ALA A 8 3.61 -49.59 1.51
C ALA A 8 4.31 -48.30 1.03
N VAL A 9 3.67 -47.57 0.13
CA VAL A 9 4.13 -46.25 -0.32
C VAL A 9 3.67 -45.22 0.70
N ILE A 10 4.60 -44.75 1.54
CA ILE A 10 4.35 -43.64 2.46
C ILE A 10 4.54 -42.35 1.66
N ALA A 11 3.45 -41.68 1.30
CA ALA A 11 3.48 -40.36 0.67
C ALA A 11 3.78 -39.29 1.74
N TRP A 12 4.98 -38.72 1.67
CA TRP A 12 5.35 -37.56 2.49
C TRP A 12 4.78 -36.30 1.83
N PHE A 13 3.71 -35.76 2.40
CA PHE A 13 3.19 -34.45 2.01
C PHE A 13 4.17 -33.39 2.50
N TRP A 14 4.99 -32.85 1.59
CA TRP A 14 5.83 -31.71 1.86
C TRP A 14 4.94 -30.45 1.85
N SER A 15 4.58 -29.96 3.04
CA SER A 15 3.93 -28.66 3.16
C SER A 15 4.95 -27.57 2.82
N ALA A 16 4.77 -26.90 1.68
CA ALA A 16 5.53 -25.70 1.37
C ALA A 16 5.22 -24.61 2.42
N PRO A 17 6.23 -23.85 2.89
CA PRO A 17 5.98 -22.75 3.81
C PRO A 17 5.11 -21.70 3.12
N VAL A 18 3.95 -21.40 3.71
CA VAL A 18 3.15 -20.24 3.34
C VAL A 18 3.91 -19.00 3.81
N SER A 19 4.47 -18.24 2.86
CA SER A 19 5.07 -16.95 3.18
C SER A 19 3.98 -16.04 3.74
N ALA A 20 4.11 -15.61 4.99
CA ALA A 20 3.24 -14.58 5.53
C ALA A 20 3.46 -13.27 4.76
N ALA A 21 2.38 -12.56 4.46
CA ALA A 21 2.48 -11.27 3.76
C ALA A 21 3.29 -10.27 4.59
N GLU A 22 4.22 -9.56 3.94
CA GLU A 22 5.04 -8.54 4.60
C GLU A 22 4.20 -7.28 4.89
N VAL A 23 4.37 -6.68 6.06
CA VAL A 23 3.58 -5.50 6.48
C VAL A 23 4.36 -4.23 6.22
N ILE A 24 3.77 -3.32 5.43
CA ILE A 24 4.24 -1.96 5.23
C ILE A 24 3.36 -1.01 6.06
N GLU A 25 3.94 -0.41 7.08
CA GLU A 25 3.23 0.56 7.93
C GLU A 25 3.28 1.96 7.34
N LEU A 26 2.14 2.65 7.37
CA LEU A 26 2.00 4.03 6.91
C LEU A 26 1.12 4.83 7.90
N THR A 27 1.59 5.99 8.34
CA THR A 27 0.92 6.86 9.31
C THR A 27 0.57 8.19 8.66
N GLN A 28 -0.73 8.47 8.60
CA GLN A 28 -1.27 9.73 8.11
C GLN A 28 -1.38 10.75 9.24
N THR A 29 -0.82 11.93 8.99
CA THR A 29 -1.16 13.20 9.66
C THR A 29 -1.79 14.13 8.61
N PRO A 30 -2.24 15.35 8.94
CA PRO A 30 -2.75 16.24 7.90
C PRO A 30 -1.78 16.35 6.72
N CYS A 31 -2.29 16.06 5.52
CA CYS A 31 -1.64 16.29 4.24
C CYS A 31 -0.38 15.46 3.90
N GLN A 32 0.02 14.47 4.72
CA GLN A 32 1.26 13.69 4.52
C GLN A 32 1.22 12.27 5.12
N PHE A 33 2.20 11.44 4.71
CA PHE A 33 2.58 10.19 5.40
C PHE A 33 3.96 10.33 6.06
N LEU A 34 4.11 9.84 7.29
CA LEU A 34 5.32 10.07 8.11
C LEU A 34 6.50 9.15 7.77
N GLU A 35 6.27 8.02 7.10
CA GLU A 35 7.31 7.04 6.81
C GLU A 35 8.09 7.39 5.55
N VAL A 36 7.55 8.30 4.72
CA VAL A 36 8.19 8.73 3.47
C VAL A 36 8.51 10.21 3.43
N GLU A 37 8.02 10.99 4.38
CA GLU A 37 8.38 12.38 4.56
C GLU A 37 8.80 12.65 6.00
N LYS A 38 9.64 13.67 6.18
CA LYS A 38 9.78 14.27 7.51
C LYS A 38 8.44 14.83 7.95
N ASP A 39 8.16 14.81 9.25
CA ASP A 39 6.96 15.47 9.76
C ASP A 39 7.07 16.98 9.54
N LEU A 40 6.30 17.52 8.61
CA LEU A 40 6.26 18.95 8.30
C LEU A 40 5.39 19.75 9.29
N GLY A 41 4.75 19.09 10.26
CA GLY A 41 3.96 19.73 11.29
C GLY A 41 2.69 20.41 10.77
N PHE A 42 2.14 19.96 9.64
CA PHE A 42 0.89 20.51 9.12
C PHE A 42 -0.23 20.39 10.16
N LYS A 43 -0.93 21.50 10.37
CA LYS A 43 -2.08 21.58 11.27
C LYS A 43 -3.30 21.93 10.43
N SER A 44 -4.16 20.95 10.20
CA SER A 44 -5.44 21.17 9.54
C SER A 44 -6.50 20.21 10.06
N THR A 45 -7.74 20.67 10.02
CA THR A 45 -8.95 19.90 10.30
C THR A 45 -9.87 19.80 9.07
N LYS A 46 -9.43 20.30 7.91
CA LYS A 46 -10.23 20.39 6.68
C LYS A 46 -9.43 19.89 5.48
N LYS A 47 -10.06 19.02 4.69
CA LYS A 47 -9.53 18.55 3.41
C LYS A 47 -9.03 19.69 2.50
N ALA A 48 -9.79 20.79 2.41
CA ALA A 48 -9.46 21.93 1.55
C ALA A 48 -8.11 22.60 1.89
N ASP A 49 -7.70 22.61 3.16
CA ASP A 49 -6.39 23.16 3.52
C ASP A 49 -5.27 22.28 2.96
N CYS A 50 -5.44 20.95 3.01
CA CYS A 50 -4.49 20.01 2.42
C CYS A 50 -4.46 20.08 0.89
N GLU A 51 -5.59 20.35 0.23
CA GLU A 51 -5.63 20.62 -1.21
C GLU A 51 -4.76 21.84 -1.55
N GLN A 52 -4.94 22.94 -0.80
CA GLN A 52 -4.16 24.16 -1.01
C GLN A 52 -2.67 23.96 -0.67
N ILE A 53 -2.36 23.33 0.46
CA ILE A 53 -0.97 23.08 0.87
C ILE A 53 -0.26 22.21 -0.17
N ASN A 54 -0.90 21.12 -0.61
CA ASN A 54 -0.26 20.17 -1.51
C ASN A 54 -0.21 20.70 -2.95
N ALA A 55 -1.15 21.54 -3.38
CA ALA A 55 -1.04 22.24 -4.66
C ALA A 55 0.24 23.11 -4.76
N ASN A 56 0.69 23.67 -3.62
CA ASN A 56 1.87 24.54 -3.58
C ASN A 56 3.17 23.81 -3.21
N THR A 57 3.09 22.68 -2.50
CA THR A 57 4.27 22.06 -1.89
C THR A 57 4.59 20.66 -2.40
N ALA A 58 3.64 19.96 -3.04
CA ALA A 58 3.79 18.54 -3.36
C ALA A 58 4.99 18.28 -4.29
N THR A 59 5.20 19.12 -5.31
CA THR A 59 6.30 18.93 -6.28
C THR A 59 7.67 18.89 -5.60
N GLU A 60 7.97 19.84 -4.71
CA GLU A 60 9.26 19.88 -4.03
C GLU A 60 9.39 18.79 -2.97
N ARG A 61 8.29 18.47 -2.30
CA ARG A 61 8.24 17.40 -1.30
C ARG A 61 8.47 16.02 -1.92
N LEU A 62 7.89 15.75 -3.09
CA LEU A 62 8.07 14.48 -3.81
C LEU A 62 9.52 14.25 -4.27
N LYS A 63 10.31 15.30 -4.48
CA LYS A 63 11.75 15.16 -4.77
C LYS A 63 12.57 14.69 -3.56
N GLN A 64 12.06 14.95 -2.35
CA GLN A 64 12.72 14.59 -1.09
C GLN A 64 12.11 13.35 -0.44
N ALA A 65 10.90 12.98 -0.84
CA ALA A 65 10.18 11.85 -0.27
C ALA A 65 10.92 10.54 -0.54
N ARG A 66 11.00 9.69 0.48
CA ARG A 66 11.60 8.36 0.35
C ARG A 66 10.73 7.51 -0.57
N VAL A 67 11.36 6.86 -1.55
CA VAL A 67 10.72 5.83 -2.37
C VAL A 67 10.71 4.51 -1.59
N ILE A 68 9.54 3.86 -1.53
CA ILE A 68 9.46 2.49 -0.99
C ILE A 68 9.89 1.54 -2.10
N THR A 69 10.95 0.76 -1.86
CA THR A 69 11.41 -0.28 -2.78
C THR A 69 11.27 -1.64 -2.11
N VAL A 70 10.57 -2.56 -2.77
CA VAL A 70 10.28 -3.90 -2.24
C VAL A 70 10.43 -4.96 -3.33
N LYS A 71 10.53 -6.23 -2.92
CA LYS A 71 10.53 -7.37 -3.87
C LYS A 71 9.11 -7.71 -4.31
N PRO A 72 8.91 -8.40 -5.45
CA PRO A 72 7.60 -8.96 -5.79
C PRO A 72 7.09 -9.90 -4.70
N GLY A 73 5.80 -9.83 -4.38
CA GLY A 73 5.23 -10.65 -3.30
C GLY A 73 3.90 -10.13 -2.76
N ASP A 74 3.39 -10.78 -1.71
CA ASP A 74 2.18 -10.38 -1.01
C ASP A 74 2.51 -9.43 0.15
N TYR A 75 1.76 -8.33 0.21
CA TYR A 75 1.94 -7.27 1.21
C TYR A 75 0.62 -6.87 1.86
N ILE A 76 0.73 -6.39 3.09
CA ILE A 76 -0.32 -5.68 3.80
C ILE A 76 0.15 -4.26 4.04
N PHE A 77 -0.53 -3.27 3.47
CA PHE A 77 -0.36 -1.89 3.89
C PHE A 77 -1.21 -1.65 5.13
N ARG A 78 -0.56 -1.47 6.28
CA ARG A 78 -1.23 -1.09 7.52
C ARG A 78 -1.20 0.42 7.66
N VAL A 79 -2.33 1.06 7.37
CA VAL A 79 -2.43 2.52 7.31
C VAL A 79 -3.17 3.04 8.53
N SER A 80 -2.57 4.03 9.21
CA SER A 80 -3.09 4.63 10.45
C SER A 80 -3.45 6.09 10.27
N ASN A 81 -4.56 6.55 10.85
CA ASN A 81 -4.88 7.98 10.98
C ASN A 81 -4.47 8.44 12.38
N LYS A 82 -3.37 9.18 12.49
CA LYS A 82 -2.83 9.63 13.78
C LYS A 82 -3.67 10.73 14.42
N ASN A 83 -4.01 11.76 13.66
CA ASN A 83 -4.55 13.01 14.22
C ASN A 83 -5.42 13.84 13.25
N VAL A 84 -5.97 13.25 12.19
CA VAL A 84 -6.88 13.95 11.27
C VAL A 84 -8.33 13.72 11.71
N PRO A 85 -9.11 14.79 11.98
CA PRO A 85 -10.42 14.67 12.62
C PRO A 85 -11.57 14.35 11.65
N TYR A 86 -11.25 13.83 10.47
CA TYR A 86 -12.22 13.36 9.47
C TYR A 86 -11.79 12.00 8.93
N GLU A 87 -12.71 11.32 8.24
CA GLU A 87 -12.44 10.00 7.67
C GLU A 87 -11.37 10.06 6.57
N LEU A 88 -10.38 9.18 6.69
CA LEU A 88 -9.33 9.00 5.70
C LEU A 88 -9.49 7.67 4.95
N GLY A 89 -8.61 7.46 3.98
CA GLY A 89 -8.49 6.20 3.27
C GLY A 89 -7.07 5.96 2.80
N PHE A 90 -6.94 5.04 1.87
CA PHE A 90 -5.69 4.72 1.20
C PHE A 90 -6.02 4.30 -0.23
N TRP A 91 -5.11 4.59 -1.16
CA TRP A 91 -5.21 4.16 -2.54
C TRP A 91 -3.84 3.88 -3.11
N LEU A 92 -3.53 2.60 -3.32
CA LEU A 92 -2.38 2.11 -4.06
C LEU A 92 -2.82 1.71 -5.47
N ARG A 93 -2.02 2.04 -6.49
CA ARG A 93 -2.34 1.76 -7.88
C ARG A 93 -1.11 1.70 -8.78
N ASP A 94 -1.24 1.07 -9.94
CA ASP A 94 -0.25 1.21 -11.02
C ASP A 94 -0.07 2.69 -11.40
N VAL A 95 1.15 3.10 -11.76
CA VAL A 95 1.50 4.50 -12.03
C VAL A 95 0.65 5.15 -13.14
N ASP A 96 0.17 4.35 -14.09
CA ASP A 96 -0.63 4.77 -15.23
C ASP A 96 -2.08 4.26 -15.14
N TYR A 97 -2.54 3.92 -13.93
CA TYR A 97 -3.93 3.55 -13.69
C TYR A 97 -4.88 4.72 -13.99
N ASP A 98 -5.95 4.43 -14.72
CA ASP A 98 -7.00 5.40 -15.04
C ASP A 98 -8.35 4.77 -14.68
N TRP A 99 -9.03 5.35 -13.69
CA TRP A 99 -10.32 4.85 -13.19
C TRP A 99 -11.45 5.00 -14.23
N ARG A 100 -11.25 5.78 -15.28
CA ARG A 100 -12.20 5.95 -16.39
C ARG A 100 -12.04 4.86 -17.45
N ASN A 101 -10.89 4.18 -17.47
CA ASN A 101 -10.60 3.11 -18.42
C ASN A 101 -11.09 1.76 -17.87
N PRO A 102 -12.11 1.13 -18.49
CA PRO A 102 -12.63 -0.16 -18.01
C PRO A 102 -11.60 -1.30 -18.13
N ILE A 103 -10.66 -1.22 -19.08
CA ILE A 103 -9.60 -2.22 -19.22
C ILE A 103 -8.67 -2.14 -18.00
N HIS A 104 -8.29 -0.93 -17.58
CA HIS A 104 -7.42 -0.74 -16.41
C HIS A 104 -8.06 -1.32 -15.14
N LYS A 105 -9.37 -1.18 -14.93
CA LYS A 105 -10.08 -1.78 -13.78
C LYS A 105 -9.95 -3.30 -13.70
N LEU A 106 -9.74 -3.96 -14.84
CA LEU A 106 -9.65 -5.42 -14.94
C LEU A 106 -8.21 -5.93 -14.93
N THR A 107 -7.27 -5.15 -15.48
CA THR A 107 -5.91 -5.63 -15.75
C THR A 107 -4.84 -5.01 -14.85
N LYS A 108 -5.15 -3.89 -14.18
CA LYS A 108 -4.19 -3.14 -13.37
C LYS A 108 -4.50 -3.23 -11.88
N THR A 109 -3.45 -3.10 -11.09
CA THR A 109 -3.51 -3.03 -9.65
C THR A 109 -4.15 -1.70 -9.23
N SER A 110 -5.20 -1.78 -8.44
CA SER A 110 -5.80 -0.65 -7.74
C SER A 110 -6.46 -1.14 -6.46
N VAL A 111 -5.80 -0.92 -5.32
CA VAL A 111 -6.30 -1.26 -3.99
C VAL A 111 -6.64 0.04 -3.27
N SER A 112 -7.92 0.22 -2.93
CA SER A 112 -8.39 1.41 -2.23
C SER A 112 -9.42 1.09 -1.16
N GLY A 113 -9.56 1.99 -0.20
CA GLY A 113 -10.65 1.96 0.76
C GLY A 113 -10.61 3.12 1.74
N GLY A 114 -11.80 3.58 2.15
CA GLY A 114 -12.00 4.60 3.19
C GLY A 114 -12.21 4.00 4.58
N GLY A 115 -12.96 4.70 5.41
CA GLY A 115 -13.33 4.27 6.75
C GLY A 115 -12.21 4.34 7.79
N LEU A 116 -11.10 5.03 7.49
CA LEU A 116 -9.96 5.18 8.40
C LEU A 116 -10.19 6.40 9.30
N THR A 117 -10.86 6.17 10.43
CA THR A 117 -11.20 7.22 11.40
C THR A 117 -10.06 7.55 12.35
N LEU A 118 -10.17 8.67 13.07
CA LEU A 118 -9.15 9.17 14.00
C LEU A 118 -8.67 8.09 14.99
N GLY A 119 -7.34 7.93 15.08
CA GLY A 119 -6.68 7.01 16.00
C GLY A 119 -6.82 5.53 15.63
N LYS A 120 -7.33 5.22 14.42
CA LYS A 120 -7.50 3.85 13.93
C LYS A 120 -6.49 3.50 12.85
N SER A 121 -6.36 2.20 12.63
CA SER A 121 -5.58 1.59 11.55
C SER A 121 -6.46 0.67 10.71
N ARG A 122 -6.12 0.53 9.42
CA ARG A 122 -6.74 -0.43 8.49
C ARG A 122 -5.68 -1.11 7.64
N ASP A 123 -5.94 -2.36 7.30
CA ASP A 123 -5.05 -3.20 6.50
C ASP A 123 -5.58 -3.29 5.07
N TYR A 124 -4.68 -3.10 4.10
CA TYR A 124 -4.95 -3.17 2.67
C TYR A 124 -4.02 -4.21 2.05
N ALA A 125 -4.55 -5.41 1.79
CA ALA A 125 -3.80 -6.50 1.19
C ALA A 125 -3.62 -6.28 -0.32
N VAL A 126 -2.44 -6.61 -0.83
CA VAL A 126 -2.10 -6.51 -2.26
C VAL A 126 -1.00 -7.51 -2.63
N THR A 127 -1.12 -8.09 -3.82
CA THR A 127 0.00 -8.80 -4.46
C THR A 127 0.70 -7.85 -5.42
N LEU A 128 2.00 -7.61 -5.18
CA LEU A 128 2.84 -6.70 -5.95
C LEU A 128 3.66 -7.46 -6.99
N LYS A 129 3.53 -7.04 -8.24
CA LYS A 129 4.34 -7.52 -9.38
C LYS A 129 5.45 -6.51 -9.67
N PRO A 130 6.55 -6.89 -10.36
CA PRO A 130 7.57 -5.93 -10.77
C PRO A 130 6.94 -4.74 -11.51
N GLY A 131 7.29 -3.52 -11.10
CA GLY A 131 6.67 -2.32 -11.66
C GLY A 131 6.75 -1.10 -10.75
N LYS A 132 6.20 0.01 -11.25
CA LYS A 132 6.10 1.28 -10.52
C LYS A 132 4.65 1.56 -10.14
N TYR A 133 4.46 1.90 -8.88
CA TYR A 133 3.17 2.16 -8.27
C TYR A 133 3.14 3.55 -7.66
N LEU A 134 1.91 4.07 -7.52
CA LEU A 134 1.62 5.26 -6.73
C LEU A 134 0.74 4.89 -5.55
N TYR A 135 0.98 5.52 -4.41
CA TYR A 135 0.04 5.48 -3.30
C TYR A 135 -0.22 6.86 -2.73
N SER A 136 -1.46 7.07 -2.26
CA SER A 136 -1.90 8.32 -1.66
C SER A 136 -3.16 8.12 -0.81
N CYS A 137 -3.62 9.19 -0.18
CA CYS A 137 -4.95 9.26 0.41
C CYS A 137 -5.72 10.43 -0.21
N PRO A 138 -6.66 10.18 -1.15
CA PRO A 138 -7.47 11.23 -1.77
C PRO A 138 -8.31 12.06 -0.77
N LEU A 139 -8.66 11.48 0.38
CA LEU A 139 -9.42 12.16 1.43
C LEU A 139 -8.55 13.09 2.29
N ASN A 140 -7.27 12.76 2.47
CA ASN A 140 -6.26 13.63 3.10
C ASN A 140 -5.47 14.47 2.09
N THR A 141 -5.81 14.30 0.81
CA THR A 141 -5.22 14.92 -0.38
C THR A 141 -3.70 14.86 -0.44
N THR A 142 -3.09 13.81 0.09
CA THR A 142 -1.64 13.65 0.08
C THR A 142 -1.11 13.61 -1.36
N PRO A 143 0.17 13.96 -1.59
CA PRO A 143 0.85 13.67 -2.84
C PRO A 143 0.75 12.19 -3.24
N ASP A 144 0.99 11.92 -4.52
CA ASP A 144 1.15 10.57 -5.05
C ASP A 144 2.60 10.09 -4.87
N TYR A 145 2.85 9.38 -3.77
CA TYR A 145 4.17 8.85 -3.44
C TYR A 145 4.49 7.63 -4.30
N THR A 146 5.77 7.41 -4.55
CA THR A 146 6.23 6.30 -5.39
C THR A 146 6.56 5.07 -4.56
N LEU A 147 6.12 3.91 -5.07
CA LEU A 147 6.61 2.60 -4.69
C LEU A 147 7.18 1.90 -5.93
N ILE A 148 8.33 1.25 -5.78
CA ILE A 148 8.98 0.45 -6.82
C ILE A 148 9.02 -1.00 -6.35
N VAL A 149 8.62 -1.90 -7.24
CA VAL A 149 8.73 -3.34 -7.04
C VAL A 149 9.77 -3.85 -8.02
N GLU A 150 10.90 -4.33 -7.50
CA GLU A 150 11.99 -4.84 -8.32
C GLU A 150 12.66 -6.04 -7.64
N ASN A 151 13.23 -6.91 -8.46
CA ASN A 151 14.11 -7.94 -7.93
C ASN A 151 15.47 -7.31 -7.62
N PRO A 152 16.15 -7.76 -6.54
CA PRO A 152 17.54 -7.37 -6.29
C PRO A 152 18.49 -7.83 -7.41
#